data_AF-A0A5N6XIL6-F1
#
_entry.id   AF-A0A5N6XIL6-F1
#
_cell.length_a   1.000
_cell.length_b   1.000
_cell.length_c   1.000
_cell.angle_alpha   90.00
_cell.angle_beta   90.00
_cell.angle_gamma   90.00
#
_symmetry.space_group_name_H-M   'P 1'
#
loop_
_entity.id
_entity.type
_entity.pdbx_description
1 polymer ?
#
loop_
_entity_poly.entity_id
_entity_poly.type
_entity_poly.pdbx_seq_one_letter_code
_entity_poly.pdbx_strand_id
1 'polypeptide(L)'
;MGADVSVSPEDGRTALHYAASTGQADLLQLLVDAGAEVGALHSDEGHTALHYAAVNGSADAFRVLLRAADAHKFDFLSPCWCGGTVLSKAATKGHRGIIESMVERGVDVTACYDGSSALHAAAAAGQTELVEFLLSLGADRLQLDWFGRSSIDWAARHPPTLEKLIGDAPLSASSLDEENRISALREGITVLATRALTEGKSVSYRLGKCLLYMNDVSAARMAFLYDAKVDPGFQDSAWAVCDLCKEKPTATEGRFVCQTCPDIDLCGQCMDQYDQERLQIRLCDGHQFLDVQASSEELLAIQPNESRETWLRGLIAMYDSST
;
A
#
# COMPACT_ATOMS: atom_id res chain seq x y z
N MET A 1 -36.61 -19.16 -10.14
CA MET A 1 -35.95 -18.16 -11.01
C MET A 1 -34.49 -18.15 -10.59
N GLY A 2 -33.57 -18.54 -11.48
CA GLY A 2 -32.15 -18.37 -11.22
C GLY A 2 -31.78 -16.93 -11.56
N ALA A 3 -31.51 -16.12 -10.55
CA ALA A 3 -30.86 -14.83 -10.77
C ALA A 3 -29.41 -15.14 -11.14
N ASP A 4 -28.98 -14.69 -12.31
CA ASP A 4 -27.60 -14.80 -12.75
C ASP A 4 -26.72 -13.98 -11.79
N VAL A 5 -25.78 -14.62 -11.11
CA VAL A 5 -24.92 -14.01 -10.07
C VAL A 5 -23.72 -13.31 -10.72
N SER A 6 -23.90 -12.83 -11.96
CA SER A 6 -22.81 -12.45 -12.85
C SER A 6 -22.11 -11.15 -12.44
N VAL A 7 -20.91 -11.02 -13.00
CA VAL A 7 -19.97 -9.91 -12.84
C VAL A 7 -20.54 -8.65 -13.50
N SER A 8 -20.50 -7.51 -12.81
CA SER A 8 -20.76 -6.19 -13.40
C SER A 8 -19.81 -5.95 -14.58
N PRO A 9 -20.33 -5.64 -15.78
CA PRO A 9 -19.49 -5.45 -16.96
C PRO A 9 -18.65 -4.16 -16.91
N GLU A 10 -18.97 -3.21 -16.03
CA GLU A 10 -18.31 -1.90 -15.96
C GLU A 10 -17.10 -1.89 -15.02
N ASP A 11 -17.14 -2.63 -13.92
CA ASP A 11 -16.12 -2.60 -12.86
C ASP A 11 -15.76 -4.00 -12.31
N GLY A 12 -16.17 -5.08 -12.98
CA GLY A 12 -15.82 -6.43 -12.54
C GLY A 12 -16.38 -6.84 -11.17
N ARG A 13 -17.22 -6.02 -10.53
CA ARG A 13 -17.77 -6.34 -9.21
C ARG A 13 -18.93 -7.32 -9.31
N THR A 14 -18.90 -8.33 -8.45
CA THR A 14 -19.98 -9.31 -8.29
C THR A 14 -20.90 -8.93 -7.12
N ALA A 15 -22.06 -9.59 -7.03
CA ALA A 15 -22.94 -9.46 -5.86
C ALA A 15 -22.22 -9.74 -4.52
N LEU A 16 -21.24 -10.66 -4.51
CA LEU A 16 -20.41 -10.93 -3.32
C LEU A 16 -19.59 -9.71 -2.90
N HIS A 17 -19.04 -8.94 -3.85
CA HIS A 17 -18.27 -7.72 -3.54
C HIS A 17 -19.16 -6.67 -2.86
N TYR A 18 -20.38 -6.46 -3.35
CA TYR A 18 -21.34 -5.51 -2.75
C TYR A 18 -21.85 -5.98 -1.38
N ALA A 19 -22.16 -7.26 -1.22
CA ALA A 19 -22.58 -7.82 0.06
C ALA A 19 -21.44 -7.74 1.10
N ALA A 20 -20.19 -7.97 0.68
CA ALA A 20 -19.02 -7.85 1.52
C ALA A 20 -18.70 -6.41 1.93
N SER A 21 -18.79 -5.45 0.99
CA SER A 21 -18.52 -4.03 1.27
C SER A 21 -19.53 -3.42 2.25
N THR A 22 -20.73 -4.00 2.32
CA THR A 22 -21.80 -3.61 3.24
C THR A 22 -21.91 -4.50 4.48
N GLY A 23 -21.07 -5.55 4.60
CA GLY A 23 -21.02 -6.43 5.77
C GLY A 23 -22.23 -7.37 5.94
N GLN A 24 -23.00 -7.63 4.88
CA GLN A 24 -24.24 -8.43 4.93
C GLN A 24 -23.96 -9.94 4.93
N ALA A 25 -23.69 -10.51 6.11
CA ALA A 25 -23.32 -11.92 6.28
C ALA A 25 -24.36 -12.91 5.73
N ASP A 26 -25.66 -12.67 5.99
CA ASP A 26 -26.74 -13.55 5.52
C ASP A 26 -26.86 -13.56 3.99
N LEU A 27 -26.70 -12.39 3.36
CA LEU A 27 -26.70 -12.27 1.90
C LEU A 27 -25.47 -12.96 1.29
N LEU A 28 -24.30 -12.80 1.92
CA LEU A 28 -23.09 -13.52 1.51
C LEU A 28 -23.29 -15.03 1.56
N GLN A 29 -23.89 -15.55 2.65
CA GLN A 29 -24.15 -16.97 2.79
C GLN A 29 -25.09 -17.47 1.69
N LEU A 30 -26.18 -16.75 1.42
CA LEU A 30 -27.12 -17.09 0.34
C LEU A 30 -26.44 -17.11 -1.03
N LEU A 31 -25.57 -16.13 -1.31
CA LEU A 31 -24.85 -16.05 -2.59
C LEU A 31 -23.85 -17.21 -2.74
N VAL A 32 -23.09 -17.53 -1.67
CA VAL A 32 -22.17 -18.68 -1.67
C VAL A 32 -22.93 -19.99 -1.87
N ASP A 33 -24.06 -20.18 -1.18
CA ASP A 33 -24.89 -21.38 -1.31
C ASP A 33 -25.52 -21.50 -2.71
N ALA A 34 -25.75 -20.37 -3.38
CA ALA A 34 -26.21 -20.30 -4.77
C ALA A 34 -25.09 -20.55 -5.81
N GLY A 35 -23.85 -20.80 -5.38
CA GLY A 35 -22.72 -21.10 -6.25
C GLY A 35 -22.00 -19.87 -6.82
N ALA A 36 -22.07 -18.73 -6.14
CA ALA A 36 -21.32 -17.53 -6.52
C ALA A 36 -19.80 -17.78 -6.51
N GLU A 37 -19.09 -17.18 -7.48
CA GLU A 37 -17.63 -17.28 -7.57
C GLU A 37 -16.93 -16.45 -6.49
N VAL A 38 -16.43 -17.11 -5.44
CA VAL A 38 -15.80 -16.47 -4.27
C VAL A 38 -14.48 -15.79 -4.60
N GLY A 39 -13.75 -16.32 -5.57
CA GLY A 39 -12.44 -15.83 -6.01
C GLY A 39 -12.50 -14.74 -7.09
N ALA A 40 -13.69 -14.27 -7.47
CA ALA A 40 -13.84 -13.23 -8.47
C ALA A 40 -13.07 -11.96 -8.06
N LEU A 41 -12.38 -11.36 -9.03
CA LEU A 41 -11.59 -10.16 -8.85
C LEU A 41 -12.33 -8.96 -9.44
N HIS A 42 -12.42 -7.88 -8.67
CA HIS A 42 -12.72 -6.54 -9.20
C HIS A 42 -11.64 -6.14 -10.22
N SER A 43 -12.07 -5.76 -11.42
CA SER A 43 -11.24 -5.43 -12.58
C SER A 43 -10.28 -4.26 -12.44
N ASP A 44 -10.44 -3.38 -11.45
CA ASP A 44 -9.64 -2.14 -11.39
C ASP A 44 -8.52 -2.23 -10.34
N GLU A 45 -8.76 -2.97 -9.26
CA GLU A 45 -7.83 -3.04 -8.12
C GLU A 45 -7.40 -4.48 -7.79
N GLY A 46 -7.99 -5.49 -8.44
CA GLY A 46 -7.77 -6.90 -8.09
C GLY A 46 -8.30 -7.26 -6.70
N HIS A 47 -9.27 -6.50 -6.18
CA HIS A 47 -9.89 -6.78 -4.89
C HIS A 47 -10.86 -7.96 -5.00
N THR A 48 -10.81 -8.85 -4.02
CA THR A 48 -11.79 -9.92 -3.82
C THR A 48 -12.89 -9.48 -2.85
N ALA A 49 -13.99 -10.23 -2.75
CA ALA A 49 -14.98 -10.00 -1.70
C ALA A 49 -14.37 -10.02 -0.28
N LEU A 50 -13.33 -10.82 -0.03
CA LEU A 50 -12.63 -10.84 1.26
C LEU A 50 -11.91 -9.52 1.56
N HIS A 51 -11.33 -8.85 0.56
CA HIS A 51 -10.74 -7.52 0.74
C HIS A 51 -11.80 -6.51 1.18
N TYR A 52 -12.98 -6.52 0.56
CA TYR A 52 -14.08 -5.63 0.94
C TYR A 52 -14.60 -5.91 2.36
N ALA A 53 -14.78 -7.18 2.72
CA ALA A 53 -15.20 -7.56 4.08
C ALA A 53 -14.15 -7.13 5.12
N ALA A 54 -12.85 -7.28 4.80
CA ALA A 54 -11.76 -6.85 5.66
C ALA A 54 -11.69 -5.33 5.82
N VAL A 55 -12.04 -4.54 4.81
CA VAL A 55 -12.15 -3.07 4.92
C VAL A 55 -13.39 -2.66 5.72
N ASN A 56 -14.51 -3.35 5.51
CA ASN A 56 -15.78 -3.09 6.20
C ASN A 56 -15.67 -3.37 7.71
N GLY A 57 -15.03 -4.49 8.09
CA GLY A 57 -14.81 -4.89 9.48
C GLY A 57 -15.85 -5.86 10.05
N SER A 58 -16.85 -6.25 9.27
CA SER A 58 -17.83 -7.28 9.68
C SER A 58 -17.17 -8.66 9.78
N ALA A 59 -16.85 -9.08 11.01
CA ALA A 59 -16.24 -10.37 11.29
C ALA A 59 -17.12 -11.55 10.84
N ASP A 60 -18.44 -11.43 10.90
CA ASP A 60 -19.35 -12.49 10.48
C ASP A 60 -19.38 -12.65 8.96
N ALA A 61 -19.47 -11.54 8.23
CA ALA A 61 -19.35 -11.53 6.77
C ALA A 61 -17.99 -12.10 6.32
N PHE A 62 -16.92 -11.72 7.02
CA PHE A 62 -15.59 -12.22 6.78
C PHE A 62 -15.48 -13.74 7.01
N ARG A 63 -16.04 -14.25 8.11
CA ARG A 63 -16.05 -15.70 8.43
C ARG A 63 -16.83 -16.51 7.41
N VAL A 64 -17.94 -16.00 6.88
CA VAL A 64 -18.70 -16.64 5.78
C VAL A 64 -17.80 -16.80 4.56
N LEU A 65 -17.19 -15.71 4.10
CA LEU A 65 -16.32 -15.72 2.93
C LEU A 65 -15.07 -16.57 3.13
N LEU A 66 -14.48 -16.56 4.33
CA LEU A 66 -13.27 -17.32 4.61
C LEU A 66 -13.54 -18.83 4.64
N ARG A 67 -14.70 -19.27 5.16
CA ARG A 67 -15.16 -20.67 5.03
C ARG A 67 -15.35 -21.07 3.57
N ALA A 68 -15.90 -20.16 2.76
CA ALA A 68 -16.11 -20.41 1.34
C ALA A 68 -14.76 -20.50 0.60
N ALA A 69 -13.80 -19.62 0.90
CA ALA A 69 -12.46 -19.64 0.32
C ALA A 69 -11.71 -20.96 0.62
N ASP A 70 -11.79 -21.46 1.85
CA ASP A 70 -11.21 -22.76 2.25
C ASP A 70 -11.80 -23.91 1.40
N ALA A 71 -13.12 -23.94 1.24
CA ALA A 71 -13.81 -24.96 0.44
C ALA A 71 -13.40 -24.94 -1.04
N HIS A 72 -13.07 -23.76 -1.57
CA HIS A 72 -12.64 -23.56 -2.95
C HIS A 72 -11.12 -23.52 -3.14
N LYS A 73 -10.32 -23.74 -2.07
CA LYS A 73 -8.85 -23.65 -2.07
C LYS A 73 -8.32 -22.33 -2.65
N PHE A 74 -9.03 -21.24 -2.37
CA PHE A 74 -8.67 -19.91 -2.82
C PHE A 74 -7.59 -19.32 -1.90
N ASP A 75 -6.51 -18.80 -2.48
CA ASP A 75 -5.50 -18.05 -1.72
C ASP A 75 -6.05 -16.68 -1.33
N PHE A 76 -6.63 -16.61 -0.14
CA PHE A 76 -7.21 -15.39 0.41
C PHE A 76 -6.17 -14.38 0.91
N LEU A 77 -4.88 -14.73 0.89
CA LEU A 77 -3.78 -13.83 1.25
C LEU A 77 -3.12 -13.20 0.03
N SER A 78 -3.52 -13.58 -1.19
CA SER A 78 -3.03 -12.95 -2.41
C SER A 78 -3.22 -11.43 -2.35
N PRO A 79 -2.18 -10.64 -2.65
CA PRO A 79 -2.28 -9.18 -2.65
C PRO A 79 -3.20 -8.70 -3.78
N CYS A 80 -3.89 -7.59 -3.55
CA CYS A 80 -4.47 -6.78 -4.62
C CYS A 80 -3.37 -6.30 -5.58
N TRP A 81 -3.73 -5.76 -6.73
CA TRP A 81 -2.77 -5.10 -7.62
C TRP A 81 -2.13 -3.87 -6.97
N CYS A 82 -2.76 -3.37 -5.92
CA CYS A 82 -2.20 -2.39 -5.02
C CYS A 82 -1.23 -2.97 -3.96
N GLY A 83 -0.78 -4.22 -4.06
CA GLY A 83 0.15 -4.88 -3.11
C GLY A 83 -0.39 -5.12 -1.70
N GLY A 84 -1.59 -4.63 -1.39
CA GLY A 84 -2.23 -4.84 -0.10
C GLY A 84 -2.93 -6.20 -0.04
N THR A 85 -2.69 -6.96 1.02
CA THR A 85 -3.42 -8.19 1.33
C THR A 85 -4.69 -7.89 2.12
N VAL A 86 -5.57 -8.89 2.23
CA VAL A 86 -6.74 -8.84 3.12
C VAL A 86 -6.33 -8.48 4.56
N LEU A 87 -5.23 -9.04 5.03
CA LEU A 87 -4.67 -8.77 6.36
C LEU A 87 -4.23 -7.31 6.51
N SER A 88 -3.48 -6.76 5.55
CA SER A 88 -3.04 -5.37 5.64
C SER A 88 -4.20 -4.38 5.54
N LYS A 89 -5.24 -4.67 4.74
CA LYS A 89 -6.46 -3.85 4.68
C LYS A 89 -7.22 -3.83 6.01
N ALA A 90 -7.40 -4.98 6.65
CA ALA A 90 -8.01 -5.07 7.98
C ALA A 90 -7.16 -4.30 9.02
N ALA A 91 -5.83 -4.42 8.92
CA ALA A 91 -4.91 -3.77 9.82
C ALA A 91 -4.92 -2.24 9.69
N THR A 92 -4.93 -1.70 8.46
CA THR A 92 -5.09 -0.26 8.21
C THR A 92 -6.37 0.29 8.84
N LYS A 93 -7.45 -0.51 8.88
CA LYS A 93 -8.73 -0.11 9.46
C LYS A 93 -8.88 -0.43 10.95
N GLY A 94 -7.90 -1.08 11.57
CA GLY A 94 -7.95 -1.42 13.00
C GLY A 94 -8.90 -2.56 13.33
N HIS A 95 -9.34 -3.35 12.34
CA HIS A 95 -10.39 -4.35 12.50
C HIS A 95 -9.85 -5.64 13.15
N ARG A 96 -9.60 -5.58 14.46
CA ARG A 96 -9.04 -6.69 15.25
C ARG A 96 -9.81 -8.00 15.11
N GLY A 97 -11.16 -7.98 15.09
CA GLY A 97 -11.98 -9.20 14.98
C GLY A 97 -11.79 -9.97 13.66
N ILE A 98 -11.40 -9.27 12.58
CA ILE A 98 -11.03 -9.89 11.30
C ILE A 98 -9.70 -10.65 11.46
N ILE A 99 -8.72 -10.01 12.09
CA ILE A 99 -7.38 -10.59 12.31
C ILE A 99 -7.46 -11.78 13.28
N GLU A 100 -8.24 -11.67 14.35
CA GLU A 100 -8.53 -12.79 15.26
C GLU A 100 -9.15 -13.98 14.49
N SER A 101 -10.09 -13.72 13.58
CA SER A 101 -10.70 -14.78 12.74
C SER A 101 -9.70 -15.45 11.77
N MET A 102 -8.61 -14.76 11.40
CA MET A 102 -7.50 -15.32 10.62
C MET A 102 -6.56 -16.15 11.51
N VAL A 103 -6.22 -15.65 12.70
CA VAL A 103 -5.38 -16.37 13.68
C VAL A 103 -6.03 -17.68 14.11
N GLU A 104 -7.35 -17.69 14.33
CA GLU A 104 -8.13 -18.90 14.64
C GLU A 104 -8.01 -19.98 13.55
N ARG A 105 -7.74 -19.58 12.30
CA ARG A 105 -7.49 -20.49 11.18
C ARG A 105 -6.02 -20.85 10.97
N GLY A 106 -5.12 -20.42 11.86
CA GLY A 106 -3.70 -20.70 11.77
C GLY A 106 -2.96 -19.85 10.73
N VAL A 107 -3.53 -18.73 10.30
CA VAL A 107 -2.80 -17.76 9.46
C VAL A 107 -1.71 -17.10 10.30
N ASP A 108 -0.49 -17.09 9.80
CA ASP A 108 0.57 -16.27 10.37
C ASP A 108 0.32 -14.79 10.03
N VAL A 109 -0.23 -14.06 11.00
CA VAL A 109 -0.53 -12.62 10.88
C VAL A 109 0.67 -11.73 11.20
N THR A 110 1.79 -12.32 11.61
CA THR A 110 3.04 -11.60 11.91
C THR A 110 3.98 -11.52 10.71
N ALA A 111 3.79 -12.41 9.73
CA ALA A 111 4.56 -12.44 8.50
C ALA A 111 4.40 -11.17 7.64
N CYS A 112 5.44 -10.88 6.87
CA CYS A 112 5.39 -9.92 5.78
C CYS A 112 4.80 -10.60 4.53
N TYR A 113 3.87 -9.91 3.89
CA TYR A 113 3.35 -10.27 2.58
C TYR A 113 3.70 -9.14 1.62
N ASP A 114 4.37 -9.47 0.51
CA ASP A 114 4.75 -8.48 -0.51
C ASP A 114 5.53 -7.29 0.10
N GLY A 115 6.48 -7.65 0.97
CA GLY A 115 7.33 -6.71 1.67
C GLY A 115 6.66 -5.90 2.78
N SER A 116 5.36 -6.03 3.08
CA SER A 116 4.72 -5.28 4.17
C SER A 116 3.98 -6.19 5.14
N SER A 117 3.95 -5.83 6.43
CA SER A 117 3.30 -6.63 7.48
C SER A 117 2.01 -5.95 7.95
N ALA A 118 1.17 -6.70 8.67
CA ALA A 118 0.01 -6.12 9.36
C ALA A 118 0.43 -5.00 10.32
N LEU A 119 1.58 -5.15 10.97
CA LEU A 119 2.10 -4.16 11.92
C LEU A 119 2.50 -2.86 11.21
N HIS A 120 3.12 -2.93 10.03
CA HIS A 120 3.40 -1.75 9.20
C HIS A 120 2.12 -0.98 8.86
N ALA A 121 1.10 -1.70 8.38
CA ALA A 121 -0.18 -1.11 7.99
C ALA A 121 -0.95 -0.49 9.18
N ALA A 122 -0.94 -1.16 10.34
CA ALA A 122 -1.56 -0.65 11.57
C ALA A 122 -0.82 0.58 12.10
N ALA A 123 0.52 0.56 12.08
CA ALA A 123 1.37 1.66 12.52
C ALA A 123 1.20 2.91 11.65
N ALA A 124 1.23 2.74 10.33
CA ALA A 124 1.03 3.82 9.36
C ALA A 124 -0.36 4.48 9.46
N ALA A 125 -1.35 3.75 9.95
CA ALA A 125 -2.72 4.22 10.16
C ALA A 125 -3.02 4.68 11.60
N GLY A 126 -2.05 4.58 12.52
CA GLY A 126 -2.21 4.99 13.91
C GLY A 126 -3.14 4.09 14.74
N GLN A 127 -3.32 2.83 14.35
CA GLN A 127 -4.23 1.87 14.99
C GLN A 127 -3.62 1.30 16.28
N THR A 128 -3.49 2.14 17.30
CA THR A 128 -2.72 1.88 18.54
C THR A 128 -3.12 0.57 19.24
N GLU A 129 -4.42 0.32 19.43
CA GLU A 129 -4.89 -0.91 20.08
C GLU A 129 -4.55 -2.16 19.28
N LEU A 130 -4.64 -2.08 17.94
CA LEU A 130 -4.29 -3.19 17.08
C LEU A 130 -2.77 -3.44 17.06
N VAL A 131 -1.97 -2.36 17.09
CA VAL A 131 -0.51 -2.45 17.21
C VAL A 131 -0.11 -3.21 18.48
N GLU A 132 -0.69 -2.87 19.63
CA GLU A 132 -0.45 -3.64 20.87
C GLU A 132 -0.82 -5.10 20.74
N PHE A 133 -1.96 -5.40 20.11
CA PHE A 133 -2.40 -6.77 19.87
C PHE A 133 -1.41 -7.53 18.98
N LEU A 134 -0.99 -6.96 17.84
CA LEU A 134 -0.02 -7.59 16.94
C LEU A 134 1.34 -7.81 17.61
N LEU A 135 1.81 -6.87 18.44
CA LEU A 135 3.01 -7.04 19.25
C LEU A 135 2.86 -8.20 20.25
N SER A 136 1.68 -8.36 20.85
CA SER A 136 1.41 -9.48 21.77
C SER A 136 1.41 -10.85 21.06
N LEU A 137 1.18 -10.86 19.75
CA LEU A 137 1.31 -12.06 18.90
C LEU A 137 2.74 -12.31 18.42
N GLY A 138 3.70 -11.44 18.78
CA GLY A 138 5.11 -11.58 18.41
C GLY A 138 5.53 -10.88 17.13
N ALA A 139 4.73 -9.95 16.60
CA ALA A 139 5.12 -9.18 15.43
C ALA A 139 6.40 -8.36 15.68
N ASP A 140 7.36 -8.44 14.75
CA ASP A 140 8.60 -7.68 14.83
C ASP A 140 8.39 -6.24 14.40
N ARG A 141 8.63 -5.31 15.32
CA ARG A 141 8.53 -3.86 15.11
C ARG A 141 9.69 -3.26 14.32
N LEU A 142 10.82 -3.96 14.23
CA LEU A 142 12.03 -3.54 13.53
C LEU A 142 12.17 -4.16 12.13
N GLN A 143 11.36 -5.17 11.81
CA GLN A 143 11.26 -5.73 10.46
C GLN A 143 11.08 -4.59 9.46
N LEU A 144 11.92 -4.57 8.43
CA LEU A 144 11.84 -3.57 7.36
C LEU A 144 10.87 -4.01 6.27
N ASP A 145 10.14 -3.04 5.74
CA ASP A 145 9.40 -3.20 4.50
C ASP A 145 10.25 -2.88 3.27
N TRP A 146 9.65 -3.01 2.08
CA TRP A 146 10.26 -2.70 0.79
C TRP A 146 10.56 -1.21 0.56
N PHE A 147 10.17 -0.32 1.48
CA PHE A 147 10.65 1.06 1.56
C PHE A 147 11.82 1.23 2.52
N GLY A 148 12.36 0.14 3.07
CA GLY A 148 13.38 0.20 4.11
C GLY A 148 12.86 0.83 5.40
N ARG A 149 11.54 0.73 5.66
CA ARG A 149 10.89 1.30 6.85
C ARG A 149 10.38 0.21 7.77
N SER A 150 10.61 0.44 9.05
CA SER A 150 10.05 -0.35 10.13
C SER A 150 8.68 0.18 10.55
N SER A 151 7.96 -0.58 11.37
CA SER A 151 6.69 -0.11 11.93
C SER A 151 6.86 1.13 12.81
N ILE A 152 8.02 1.28 13.45
CA ILE A 152 8.38 2.49 14.22
C ILE A 152 8.45 3.72 13.29
N ASP A 153 9.10 3.59 12.13
CA ASP A 153 9.24 4.69 11.16
C ASP A 153 7.85 5.14 10.66
N TRP A 154 6.96 4.18 10.37
CA TRP A 154 5.59 4.47 9.94
C TRP A 154 4.72 5.13 11.02
N ALA A 155 5.00 4.85 12.30
CA ALA A 155 4.28 5.43 13.42
C ALA A 155 4.74 6.86 13.78
N ALA A 156 5.76 7.41 13.13
CA ALA A 156 6.35 8.72 13.49
C ALA A 156 5.33 9.87 13.58
N ARG A 157 4.24 9.81 12.81
CA ARG A 157 3.15 10.81 12.80
C ARG A 157 2.00 10.50 13.77
N HIS A 158 2.09 9.40 14.50
CA HIS A 158 1.06 8.92 15.43
C HIS A 158 1.68 8.72 16.82
N PRO A 159 1.85 9.80 17.63
CA PRO A 159 2.57 9.73 18.90
C PRO A 159 2.12 8.59 19.84
N PRO A 160 0.81 8.33 20.05
CA PRO A 160 0.39 7.22 20.91
C PRO A 160 0.84 5.85 20.38
N THR A 161 0.75 5.65 19.07
CA THR A 161 1.18 4.40 18.41
C THR A 161 2.69 4.24 18.48
N LEU A 162 3.43 5.33 18.25
CA LEU A 162 4.87 5.38 18.36
C LEU A 162 5.33 5.01 19.77
N GLU A 163 4.74 5.60 20.81
CA GLU A 163 5.03 5.27 22.21
C GLU A 163 4.85 3.77 22.49
N LYS A 164 3.78 3.14 21.97
CA LYS A 164 3.57 1.68 22.14
C LYS A 164 4.58 0.82 21.40
N LEU A 165 4.98 1.23 20.19
CA LEU A 165 6.02 0.55 19.43
C LEU A 165 7.40 0.76 20.05
N ILE A 166 7.63 1.83 20.79
CA ILE A 166 8.90 2.04 21.50
C ILE A 166 8.92 1.24 22.80
N GLY A 167 7.80 1.24 23.54
CA GLY A 167 7.72 0.69 24.89
C GLY A 167 8.71 1.39 25.83
N ASP A 168 9.25 0.64 26.79
CA ASP A 168 10.26 1.13 27.75
C ASP A 168 11.70 1.04 27.21
N ALA A 169 11.89 0.60 25.97
CA ALA A 169 13.22 0.39 25.42
C ALA A 169 13.93 1.74 25.17
N PRO A 170 15.19 1.92 25.60
CA PRO A 170 15.98 3.08 25.22
C PRO A 170 16.27 2.97 23.73
N LEU A 171 15.47 3.64 22.91
CA LEU A 171 15.74 3.74 21.48
C LEU A 171 17.05 4.50 21.27
N SER A 172 18.04 3.82 20.71
CA SER A 172 18.63 4.39 19.51
C SER A 172 17.70 3.99 18.35
N ALA A 173 16.75 4.87 18.01
CA ALA A 173 15.89 4.76 16.82
C ALA A 173 16.72 4.69 15.52
N SER A 174 18.04 4.88 15.63
CA SER A 174 19.07 4.79 14.61
C SER A 174 19.80 3.43 14.52
N SER A 175 19.33 2.36 15.18
CA SER A 175 20.11 1.10 15.27
C SER A 175 19.85 0.07 14.18
N LEU A 176 18.89 0.29 13.28
CA LEU A 176 18.96 -0.40 11.98
C LEU A 176 20.06 0.32 11.21
N ASP A 177 21.17 -0.38 10.94
CA ASP A 177 22.23 0.18 10.14
C ASP A 177 21.67 0.58 8.75
N GLU A 178 22.27 1.62 8.18
CA GLU A 178 21.90 2.14 6.86
C GLU A 178 21.97 1.04 5.78
N GLU A 179 22.84 0.05 5.98
CA GLU A 179 23.04 -1.08 5.08
C GLU A 179 21.80 -1.97 4.95
N ASN A 180 21.13 -2.29 6.06
CA ASN A 180 19.87 -3.05 6.04
C ASN A 180 18.74 -2.27 5.35
N ARG A 181 18.67 -0.95 5.57
CA ARG A 181 17.68 -0.09 4.88
C ARG A 181 17.94 -0.06 3.38
N ILE A 182 19.19 0.11 2.97
CA ILE A 182 19.61 0.06 1.56
C ILE A 182 19.27 -1.31 0.98
N SER A 183 19.60 -2.41 1.66
CA SER A 183 19.30 -3.76 1.18
C SER A 183 17.80 -3.96 0.95
N ALA A 184 16.97 -3.58 1.92
CA ALA A 184 15.51 -3.69 1.82
C ALA A 184 14.94 -2.82 0.69
N LEU A 185 15.45 -1.60 0.49
CA LEU A 185 15.07 -0.73 -0.62
C LEU A 185 15.42 -1.33 -1.99
N ARG A 186 16.58 -1.98 -2.11
CA ARG A 186 17.02 -2.60 -3.37
C ARG A 186 16.18 -3.82 -3.73
N GLU A 187 15.84 -4.64 -2.74
CA GLU A 187 14.87 -5.72 -2.91
C GLU A 187 13.51 -5.16 -3.32
N GLY A 188 13.03 -4.12 -2.63
CA GLY A 188 11.78 -3.45 -2.96
C GLY A 188 11.73 -2.90 -4.38
N ILE A 189 12.77 -2.21 -4.84
CA ILE A 189 12.90 -1.71 -6.22
C ILE A 189 12.80 -2.85 -7.22
N THR A 190 13.50 -3.96 -6.96
CA THR A 190 13.51 -5.13 -7.84
C THR A 190 12.13 -5.78 -7.93
N VAL A 191 11.45 -5.97 -6.80
CA VAL A 191 10.10 -6.53 -6.73
C VAL A 191 9.09 -5.63 -7.45
N LEU A 192 9.07 -4.34 -7.16
CA LEU A 192 8.16 -3.39 -7.79
C LEU A 192 8.41 -3.24 -9.29
N ALA A 193 9.67 -3.19 -9.72
CA ALA A 193 10.01 -3.09 -11.14
C ALA A 193 9.58 -4.37 -11.89
N THR A 194 9.75 -5.54 -11.26
CA THR A 194 9.27 -6.81 -11.80
C THR A 194 7.74 -6.81 -11.92
N ARG A 195 7.03 -6.33 -10.89
CA ARG A 195 5.57 -6.20 -10.95
C ARG A 195 5.13 -5.15 -11.95
N ALA A 196 5.86 -4.06 -12.13
CA ALA A 196 5.54 -3.05 -13.12
C ALA A 196 5.57 -3.62 -14.56
N LEU A 197 6.32 -4.71 -14.80
CA LEU A 197 6.32 -5.43 -16.07
C LEU A 197 5.08 -6.32 -16.27
N THR A 198 4.48 -6.85 -15.19
CA THR A 198 3.40 -7.84 -15.24
C THR A 198 2.02 -7.27 -14.88
N GLU A 199 1.99 -6.33 -13.96
CA GLU A 199 0.82 -5.78 -13.27
C GLU A 199 0.79 -4.25 -13.46
N GLY A 200 0.27 -3.81 -14.60
CA GLY A 200 -0.24 -2.45 -14.83
C GLY A 200 0.54 -1.26 -14.22
N LYS A 201 -0.22 -0.29 -13.71
CA LYS A 201 0.23 1.08 -13.34
C LYS A 201 0.54 1.25 -11.85
N SER A 202 -0.24 0.60 -10.98
CA SER A 202 -0.36 0.82 -9.51
C SER A 202 0.93 0.77 -8.69
N VAL A 203 2.00 0.19 -9.25
CA VAL A 203 3.31 0.00 -8.61
C VAL A 203 4.35 1.02 -9.07
N SER A 204 4.13 1.76 -10.16
CA SER A 204 5.15 2.65 -10.74
C SER A 204 5.38 3.90 -9.87
N TYR A 205 4.30 4.46 -9.31
CA TYR A 205 4.39 5.53 -8.33
C TYR A 205 5.26 5.15 -7.12
N ARG A 206 5.01 3.95 -6.60
CA ARG A 206 5.73 3.38 -5.45
C ARG A 206 7.20 3.14 -5.75
N LEU A 207 7.49 2.61 -6.93
CA LEU A 207 8.85 2.46 -7.43
C LEU A 207 9.57 3.81 -7.45
N GLY A 208 8.92 4.88 -7.91
CA GLY A 208 9.46 6.23 -7.88
C GLY A 208 9.84 6.69 -6.46
N LYS A 209 9.01 6.42 -5.45
CA LYS A 209 9.32 6.74 -4.05
C LYS A 209 10.51 5.92 -3.50
N CYS A 210 10.59 4.62 -3.79
CA CYS A 210 11.76 3.80 -3.40
C CYS A 210 13.06 4.32 -4.03
N LEU A 211 13.02 4.71 -5.30
CA LEU A 211 14.18 5.29 -6.00
C LEU A 211 14.60 6.62 -5.39
N LEU A 212 13.65 7.47 -4.97
CA LEU A 212 13.98 8.68 -4.22
C LEU A 212 14.61 8.37 -2.86
N TYR A 213 14.14 7.37 -2.12
CA TYR A 213 14.79 6.95 -0.87
C TYR A 213 16.22 6.45 -1.10
N MET A 214 16.48 5.82 -2.25
CA MET A 214 17.82 5.45 -2.71
C MET A 214 18.63 6.63 -3.27
N ASN A 215 18.08 7.85 -3.25
CA ASN A 215 18.67 9.06 -3.82
C ASN A 215 18.94 8.99 -5.35
N ASP A 216 18.25 8.11 -6.07
CA ASP A 216 18.30 8.00 -7.53
C ASP A 216 17.19 8.86 -8.15
N VAL A 217 17.38 10.18 -8.09
CA VAL A 217 16.39 11.18 -8.54
C VAL A 217 16.09 11.03 -10.03
N SER A 218 17.07 10.65 -10.84
CA SER A 218 16.89 10.46 -12.29
C SER A 218 16.00 9.27 -12.60
N ALA A 219 16.22 8.12 -11.97
CA ALA A 219 15.36 6.96 -12.15
C ALA A 219 13.96 7.21 -11.55
N ALA A 220 13.87 7.90 -10.41
CA ALA A 220 12.59 8.26 -9.81
C ALA A 220 11.73 9.13 -10.74
N ARG A 221 12.33 10.17 -11.35
CA ARG A 221 11.66 11.03 -12.35
C ARG A 221 11.12 10.21 -13.54
N MET A 222 11.88 9.23 -14.03
CA MET A 222 11.41 8.31 -15.07
C MET A 222 10.24 7.44 -14.60
N ALA A 223 10.29 6.92 -13.38
CA ALA A 223 9.19 6.14 -12.80
C ALA A 223 7.90 6.95 -12.71
N PHE A 224 7.96 8.18 -12.17
CA PHE A 224 6.81 9.08 -12.08
C PHE A 224 6.28 9.50 -13.44
N LEU A 225 7.16 9.77 -14.41
CA LEU A 225 6.75 10.06 -15.79
C LEU A 225 5.96 8.90 -16.40
N TYR A 226 6.45 7.67 -16.26
CA TYR A 226 5.75 6.51 -16.79
C TYR A 226 4.42 6.27 -16.07
N ASP A 227 4.35 6.50 -14.76
CA ASP A 227 3.10 6.43 -14.00
C ASP A 227 2.07 7.45 -14.51
N ALA A 228 2.47 8.72 -14.56
CA ALA A 228 1.64 9.85 -14.94
C ALA A 228 1.11 9.77 -16.39
N LYS A 229 1.86 9.12 -17.30
CA LYS A 229 1.39 8.86 -18.68
C LYS A 229 0.22 7.90 -18.75
N VAL A 230 0.12 6.98 -17.80
CA VAL A 230 -0.91 5.92 -17.83
C VAL A 230 -2.04 6.22 -16.85
N ASP A 231 -1.78 6.89 -15.74
CA ASP A 231 -2.78 7.33 -14.76
C ASP A 231 -2.54 8.79 -14.31
N PRO A 232 -2.89 9.78 -15.16
CA PRO A 232 -2.61 11.19 -14.89
C PRO A 232 -3.24 11.76 -13.61
N GLY A 233 -4.29 11.10 -13.10
CA GLY A 233 -5.01 11.52 -11.89
C GLY A 233 -4.77 10.60 -10.71
N PHE A 234 -3.80 9.68 -10.79
CA PHE A 234 -3.48 8.68 -9.77
C PHE A 234 -4.71 7.93 -9.21
N GLN A 235 -5.71 7.69 -10.06
CA GLN A 235 -6.96 7.03 -9.65
C GLN A 235 -6.69 5.58 -9.22
N ASP A 236 -5.79 4.89 -9.89
CA ASP A 236 -5.45 3.48 -9.68
C ASP A 236 -4.39 3.32 -8.56
N SER A 237 -3.70 4.41 -8.18
CA SER A 237 -2.64 4.39 -7.17
C SER A 237 -3.18 4.69 -5.76
N ALA A 238 -3.45 3.63 -4.98
CA ALA A 238 -3.85 3.77 -3.57
C ALA A 238 -2.82 4.49 -2.67
N TRP A 239 -1.57 4.65 -3.14
CA TRP A 239 -0.47 5.26 -2.40
C TRP A 239 -0.20 6.72 -2.79
N ALA A 240 -0.83 7.20 -3.86
CA ALA A 240 -0.81 8.60 -4.24
C ALA A 240 -1.88 9.35 -3.45
N VAL A 241 -1.69 9.48 -2.14
CA VAL A 241 -2.62 10.15 -1.22
C VAL A 241 -1.86 11.19 -0.43
N CYS A 242 -2.38 12.41 -0.34
CA CYS A 242 -1.66 13.52 0.31
C CYS A 242 -1.33 13.17 1.76
N ASP A 243 -0.07 13.30 2.16
CA ASP A 243 0.34 12.98 3.53
C ASP A 243 -0.30 13.90 4.57
N LEU A 244 -0.74 15.11 4.17
CA LEU A 244 -1.41 16.06 5.05
C LEU A 244 -2.93 15.86 5.06
N CYS A 245 -3.62 16.12 3.93
CA CYS A 245 -5.09 16.09 3.90
C CYS A 245 -5.69 14.68 3.71
N LYS A 246 -4.88 13.67 3.39
CA LYS A 246 -5.30 12.28 3.13
C LYS A 246 -6.25 12.11 1.94
N GLU A 247 -6.37 13.11 1.08
CA GLU A 247 -7.16 13.05 -0.15
C GLU A 247 -6.33 12.54 -1.34
N LYS A 248 -7.02 11.92 -2.31
CA LYS A 248 -6.44 11.58 -3.61
C LYS A 248 -6.29 12.84 -4.48
N PRO A 249 -5.20 12.96 -5.24
CA PRO A 249 -5.01 14.05 -6.16
C PRO A 249 -6.00 13.97 -7.33
N THR A 250 -6.28 15.11 -7.93
CA THR A 250 -7.01 15.19 -9.20
C THR A 250 -6.03 15.27 -10.37
N ALA A 251 -6.48 15.03 -11.60
CA ALA A 251 -5.64 15.13 -12.80
C ALA A 251 -5.09 16.54 -13.08
N THR A 252 -5.60 17.57 -12.39
CA THR A 252 -5.22 18.97 -12.58
C THR A 252 -4.49 19.58 -11.40
N GLU A 253 -4.48 18.91 -10.25
CA GLU A 253 -3.81 19.42 -9.05
C GLU A 253 -2.35 18.96 -9.06
N GLY A 254 -1.42 19.88 -8.77
CA GLY A 254 0.00 19.54 -8.65
C GLY A 254 0.25 18.54 -7.53
N ARG A 255 1.29 17.73 -7.67
CA ARG A 255 1.66 16.70 -6.70
C ARG A 255 3.14 16.77 -6.40
N PHE A 256 3.49 17.04 -5.14
CA PHE A 256 4.83 17.45 -4.76
C PHE A 256 5.45 16.41 -3.84
N VAL A 257 6.42 15.64 -4.36
CA VAL A 257 7.20 14.68 -3.57
C VAL A 257 8.53 15.33 -3.19
N CYS A 258 8.87 15.32 -1.91
CA CYS A 258 10.11 15.90 -1.42
C CYS A 258 11.30 15.01 -1.79
N GLN A 259 12.37 15.61 -2.32
CA GLN A 259 13.60 14.93 -2.72
C GLN A 259 14.49 14.61 -1.51
N THR A 260 14.43 15.42 -0.45
CA THR A 260 15.23 15.23 0.77
C THR A 260 14.53 14.36 1.81
N CYS A 261 13.21 14.34 1.81
CA CYS A 261 12.38 13.51 2.69
C CYS A 261 11.32 12.81 1.83
N PRO A 262 11.66 11.72 1.11
CA PRO A 262 10.76 11.14 0.12
C PRO A 262 9.47 10.51 0.68
N ASP A 263 9.30 10.53 2.00
CA ASP A 263 8.04 10.26 2.71
C ASP A 263 7.10 11.45 2.82
N ILE A 264 7.50 12.61 2.32
CA ILE A 264 6.65 13.79 2.28
C ILE A 264 6.15 13.94 0.86
N ASP A 265 4.85 13.75 0.72
CA ASP A 265 4.16 13.75 -0.56
C ASP A 265 2.83 14.52 -0.42
N LEU A 266 2.79 15.71 -1.02
CA LEU A 266 1.76 16.73 -0.78
C LEU A 266 0.98 17.03 -2.06
N CYS A 267 -0.33 17.26 -1.92
CA CYS A 267 -1.10 17.89 -3.00
C CYS A 267 -0.82 19.39 -3.08
N GLY A 268 -1.14 20.02 -4.20
CA GLY A 268 -0.88 21.45 -4.43
C GLY A 268 -1.44 22.37 -3.36
N GLN A 269 -2.68 22.14 -2.90
CA GLN A 269 -3.26 22.94 -1.82
C GLN A 269 -2.48 22.84 -0.50
N CYS A 270 -2.05 21.62 -0.17
CA CYS A 270 -1.26 21.37 1.04
C CYS A 270 0.19 21.87 0.90
N MET A 271 0.72 21.94 -0.32
CA MET A 271 2.03 22.51 -0.61
C MET A 271 2.02 24.02 -0.35
N ASP A 272 0.98 24.73 -0.79
CA ASP A 272 0.83 26.17 -0.50
C ASP A 272 0.75 26.44 1.01
N GLN A 273 -0.01 25.62 1.73
CA GLN A 273 -0.08 25.68 3.19
C GLN A 273 1.28 25.38 3.83
N TYR A 274 1.98 24.36 3.34
CA TYR A 274 3.31 23.99 3.82
C TYR A 274 4.32 25.13 3.65
N ASP A 275 4.34 25.78 2.48
CA ASP A 275 5.24 26.91 2.22
C ASP A 275 4.93 28.13 3.10
N GLN A 276 3.65 28.39 3.38
CA GLN A 276 3.21 29.48 4.24
C GLN A 276 3.50 29.21 5.73
N GLU A 277 3.30 27.97 6.18
CA GLU A 277 3.40 27.61 7.59
C GLU A 277 4.82 27.19 8.00
N ARG A 278 5.65 26.69 7.07
CA ARG A 278 7.11 26.41 7.10
C ARG A 278 7.76 25.86 8.39
N LEU A 279 7.03 25.58 9.47
CA LEU A 279 7.60 25.56 10.83
C LEU A 279 7.11 24.44 11.76
N GLN A 280 6.15 23.57 11.40
CA GLN A 280 5.59 22.63 12.39
C GLN A 280 5.61 21.13 12.03
N ILE A 281 5.91 20.73 10.79
CA ILE A 281 6.18 19.32 10.46
C ILE A 281 7.70 19.13 10.49
N ARG A 282 8.25 18.75 11.65
CA ARG A 282 9.71 18.54 11.83
C ARG A 282 10.24 17.47 10.87
N LEU A 283 11.38 17.74 10.21
CA LEU A 283 12.65 16.99 10.40
C LEU A 283 13.85 17.46 9.53
N CYS A 284 13.71 18.33 8.51
CA CYS A 284 14.89 18.90 7.83
C CYS A 284 14.71 20.36 7.34
N ASP A 285 15.82 21.11 7.23
CA ASP A 285 15.86 22.44 6.65
C ASP A 285 16.17 22.34 5.14
N GLY A 286 15.35 22.95 4.28
CA GLY A 286 15.64 23.05 2.84
C GLY A 286 15.05 21.96 1.94
N HIS A 287 13.77 21.62 2.13
CA HIS A 287 13.07 20.65 1.29
C HIS A 287 13.03 21.12 -0.17
N GLN A 288 13.53 20.28 -1.09
CA GLN A 288 13.33 20.45 -2.53
C GLN A 288 12.22 19.51 -2.97
N PHE A 289 11.21 20.02 -3.67
CA PHE A 289 10.09 19.21 -4.14
C PHE A 289 10.22 18.92 -5.64
N LEU A 290 9.72 17.76 -6.04
CA LEU A 290 9.50 17.36 -7.43
C LEU A 290 8.00 17.38 -7.69
N ASP A 291 7.55 18.15 -8.68
CA ASP A 291 6.18 18.03 -9.19
C ASP A 291 6.08 16.78 -10.07
N VAL A 292 5.38 15.77 -9.55
CA VAL A 292 5.21 14.46 -10.18
C VAL A 292 3.90 14.34 -10.98
N GLN A 293 3.15 15.44 -11.14
CA GLN A 293 1.91 15.45 -11.89
C GLN A 293 2.14 15.30 -13.40
N ALA A 294 1.19 14.70 -14.13
CA ALA A 294 1.28 14.55 -15.58
C ALA A 294 1.43 15.88 -16.35
N SER A 295 0.87 16.97 -15.80
CA SER A 295 0.98 18.33 -16.35
C SER A 295 2.28 19.05 -15.98
N SER A 296 3.14 18.44 -15.16
CA SER A 296 4.40 19.03 -14.69
C SER A 296 5.33 19.30 -15.87
N GLU A 297 5.75 20.56 -16.03
CA GLU A 297 6.75 20.94 -17.03
C GLU A 297 8.07 20.16 -16.82
N GLU A 298 8.43 19.89 -15.57
CA GLU A 298 9.63 19.12 -15.23
C GLU A 298 9.56 17.67 -15.72
N LEU A 299 8.41 17.02 -15.61
CA LEU A 299 8.23 15.67 -16.13
C LEU A 299 8.10 15.67 -17.66
N LEU A 300 7.35 16.62 -18.23
CA LEU A 300 7.17 16.73 -19.69
C LEU A 300 8.47 17.05 -20.44
N ALA A 301 9.42 17.71 -19.78
CA ALA A 301 10.76 17.96 -20.32
C ALA A 301 11.60 16.68 -20.48
N ILE A 302 11.27 15.60 -19.75
CA ILE A 302 11.99 14.33 -19.85
C ILE A 302 11.66 13.68 -21.19
N GLN A 303 12.71 13.36 -21.95
CA GLN A 303 12.63 12.63 -23.20
C GLN A 303 13.25 11.24 -23.03
N PRO A 304 12.46 10.20 -22.70
CA PRO A 304 12.97 8.84 -22.58
C PRO A 304 13.65 8.41 -23.89
N ASN A 305 14.88 7.91 -23.77
CA ASN A 305 15.62 7.32 -24.89
C ASN A 305 15.28 5.84 -25.13
N GLU A 306 14.49 5.24 -24.24
CA GLU A 306 14.09 3.83 -24.28
C GLU A 306 12.63 3.61 -23.87
N SER A 307 12.12 2.40 -24.10
CA SER A 307 10.76 2.02 -23.71
C SER A 307 10.65 1.77 -22.20
N ARG A 308 9.44 1.90 -21.63
CA ARG A 308 9.17 1.58 -20.21
C ARG A 308 9.63 0.16 -19.86
N GLU A 309 9.38 -0.80 -20.74
CA GLU A 309 9.77 -2.20 -20.53
C GLU A 309 11.31 -2.35 -20.49
N THR A 310 12.00 -1.74 -21.46
CA THR A 310 13.48 -1.79 -21.53
C THR A 310 14.10 -1.16 -20.28
N TRP A 311 13.60 0.02 -19.89
CA TRP A 311 14.04 0.74 -18.70
C TRP A 311 13.84 -0.09 -17.42
N LEU A 312 12.65 -0.68 -17.23
CA LEU A 312 12.34 -1.53 -16.06
C LEU A 312 13.27 -2.75 -15.97
N ARG A 313 13.54 -3.42 -17.10
CA ARG A 313 14.47 -4.57 -17.13
C ARG A 313 15.90 -4.14 -16.81
N GLY A 314 16.33 -2.97 -17.28
CA GLY A 314 17.63 -2.39 -16.94
C GLY A 314 17.74 -2.07 -15.44
N LEU A 315 16.67 -1.52 -14.86
CA LEU A 315 16.60 -1.22 -13.44
C LEU A 315 16.70 -2.49 -12.58
N ILE A 316 15.95 -3.54 -12.92
CA ILE A 316 16.04 -4.85 -12.24
C ILE A 316 17.48 -5.36 -12.27
N ALA A 317 18.12 -5.39 -13.43
CA ALA A 317 19.49 -5.88 -13.57
C ALA A 317 20.50 -5.06 -12.73
N MET A 318 20.32 -3.73 -12.67
CA MET A 318 21.18 -2.85 -11.89
C MET A 318 21.09 -3.13 -10.39
N TYR A 319 19.87 -3.27 -9.86
CA TYR A 319 19.63 -3.39 -8.42
C TYR A 319 19.80 -4.82 -7.90
N ASP A 320 19.60 -5.84 -8.75
CA ASP A 320 19.79 -7.27 -8.44
C ASP A 320 21.28 -7.68 -8.44
N SER A 321 22.12 -7.07 -9.28
CA SER A 321 23.51 -7.48 -9.48
C SER A 321 24.54 -6.90 -8.50
N SER A 322 24.17 -5.92 -7.70
CA SER A 322 25.11 -5.21 -6.83
C SER A 322 25.20 -5.84 -5.42
N THR A 323 25.45 -7.15 -5.29
CA THR A 323 25.73 -7.78 -3.98
C THR A 323 27.09 -7.39 -3.44
#